data_AF-A0A828Z9E9-F1
#
_entry.id   AF-A0A828Z9E9-F1
#
_cell.length_a   1.000
_cell.length_b   1.000
_cell.length_c   1.000
_cell.angle_alpha   90.00
_cell.angle_beta   90.00
_cell.angle_gamma   90.00
#
_symmetry.space_group_name_H-M   'P 1'
#
loop_
_entity.id
_entity.type
_entity.pdbx_description
1 polymer ?
#
loop_
_entity_poly.entity_id
_entity_poly.type
_entity_poly.pdbx_seq_one_letter_code
_entity_poly.pdbx_strand_id
1 'polypeptide(L)'
;MKKKIQLILLLLFCWFFHSCGVALTPKATVKVPPDTETEVLRFNVFHGEIENLYGLNLGIVNIIKDRLIGVQIGLLNSADSKSRKKNIGLQVGILNNSDSNYYGLKLGLFNQSEGGFTIQTGAVNQVENEGKGNGGIQLGFYNEVTLKQSGNQIMGDGTYFTAGVYNYGGGGVKIGLFNSSPRGIGLSVGAINTGKDGNFLIGILNFCEHGFPSVMIGFNYCWNLSFMR
;
A
#
# COMPACT_ATOMS: atom_id res chain seq x y z
N MET A 1 0.62 50.99 -25.10
CA MET A 1 -0.69 50.40 -24.74
C MET A 1 -0.61 49.09 -23.96
N LYS A 2 0.34 48.18 -24.24
CA LYS A 2 0.46 46.87 -23.53
C LYS A 2 0.63 46.93 -22.00
N LYS A 3 1.39 47.91 -21.47
CA LYS A 3 1.64 48.02 -20.02
C LYS A 3 0.43 48.48 -19.20
N LYS A 4 -0.49 49.26 -19.77
CA LYS A 4 -1.74 49.67 -19.08
C LYS A 4 -2.75 48.52 -19.00
N ILE A 5 -2.76 47.62 -20.00
CA ILE A 5 -3.63 46.43 -20.04
C ILE A 5 -3.18 45.38 -19.01
N GLN A 6 -1.88 45.19 -18.82
CA GLN A 6 -1.37 44.27 -17.77
C GLN A 6 -1.71 44.75 -16.36
N LEU A 7 -1.68 46.06 -16.09
CA LEU A 7 -2.03 46.60 -14.78
C LEU A 7 -3.54 46.47 -14.51
N ILE A 8 -4.38 46.66 -15.53
CA ILE A 8 -5.84 46.46 -15.43
C ILE A 8 -6.18 44.98 -15.25
N LEU A 9 -5.47 44.06 -15.92
CA LEU A 9 -5.65 42.61 -15.74
C LEU A 9 -5.20 42.14 -14.35
N LEU A 10 -4.13 42.74 -13.80
CA LEU A 10 -3.66 42.47 -12.44
C LEU A 10 -4.64 43.00 -11.37
N LEU A 11 -5.23 44.17 -11.60
CA LEU A 11 -6.25 44.76 -10.72
C LEU A 11 -7.59 43.99 -10.79
N LEU A 12 -7.98 43.50 -11.97
CA LEU A 12 -9.14 42.61 -12.14
C LEU A 12 -8.91 41.23 -11.49
N PHE A 13 -7.68 40.72 -11.53
CA PHE A 13 -7.31 39.50 -10.80
C PHE A 13 -7.43 39.73 -9.29
N CYS A 14 -6.93 40.86 -8.76
CA CYS A 14 -7.07 41.22 -7.34
C CYS A 14 -8.54 41.39 -6.88
N TRP A 15 -9.44 41.91 -7.72
CA TRP A 15 -10.87 42.00 -7.37
C TRP A 15 -11.57 40.63 -7.36
N PHE A 16 -11.14 39.65 -8.15
CA PHE A 16 -11.66 38.29 -8.05
C PHE A 16 -11.27 37.60 -6.73
N PHE A 17 -10.14 37.99 -6.11
CA PHE A 17 -9.70 37.48 -4.80
C PHE A 17 -10.24 38.25 -3.59
N HIS A 18 -11.06 39.29 -3.76
CA HIS A 18 -11.57 40.09 -2.64
C HIS A 18 -13.02 39.81 -2.24
N SER A 19 -13.72 38.91 -2.92
CA SER A 19 -15.12 38.57 -2.61
C SER A 19 -15.35 37.15 -2.09
N CYS A 20 -14.28 36.40 -1.81
CA CYS A 20 -14.38 35.19 -1.01
C CYS A 20 -13.27 35.24 0.02
N GLY A 21 -13.64 35.59 1.26
CA GLY A 21 -12.73 35.50 2.38
C GLY A 21 -12.21 34.08 2.48
N VAL A 22 -10.96 33.87 2.08
CA VAL A 22 -10.16 32.80 2.63
C VAL A 22 -9.89 33.22 4.07
N ALA A 23 -10.90 33.04 4.92
CA ALA A 23 -10.64 32.84 6.32
C ALA A 23 -9.63 31.70 6.37
N LEU A 24 -8.46 31.94 6.96
CA LEU A 24 -7.61 30.89 7.51
C LEU A 24 -8.41 30.21 8.64
N THR A 25 -9.52 29.54 8.30
CA THR A 25 -10.09 28.52 9.15
C THR A 25 -9.19 27.30 8.99
N PRO A 26 -8.55 26.80 10.06
CA PRO A 26 -7.60 25.69 9.96
C PRO A 26 -8.25 24.37 9.50
N LYS A 27 -9.58 24.34 9.34
CA LYS A 27 -10.40 23.19 8.98
C LYS A 27 -11.61 23.68 8.18
N ALA A 28 -11.77 23.19 6.95
CA ALA A 28 -13.02 23.25 6.21
C ALA A 28 -13.57 21.81 6.12
N THR A 29 -14.65 21.54 6.86
CA THR A 29 -15.23 20.19 7.01
C THR A 29 -16.70 20.25 6.69
N VAL A 30 -17.16 19.39 5.76
CA VAL A 30 -18.59 19.18 5.49
C VAL A 30 -19.00 17.87 6.15
N LYS A 31 -19.81 17.95 7.20
CA LYS A 31 -20.40 16.82 7.94
C LYS A 31 -21.83 16.60 7.47
N VAL A 32 -22.18 15.37 7.10
CA VAL A 32 -23.54 15.00 6.70
C VAL A 32 -23.80 13.56 7.17
N PRO A 33 -24.74 13.28 8.10
CA PRO A 33 -25.59 14.15 8.93
C PRO A 33 -24.87 14.78 10.16
N PRO A 34 -25.39 15.87 10.73
CA PRO A 34 -24.73 16.70 11.78
C PRO A 34 -24.45 15.99 13.11
N ASP A 35 -25.18 14.92 13.43
CA ASP A 35 -25.07 14.17 14.70
C ASP A 35 -24.19 12.91 14.61
N THR A 36 -23.46 12.71 13.50
CA THR A 36 -22.57 11.56 13.34
C THR A 36 -21.13 12.00 13.13
N GLU A 37 -20.17 11.19 13.55
CA GLU A 37 -18.73 11.42 13.33
C GLU A 37 -18.28 11.15 11.87
N THR A 38 -19.22 11.28 10.93
CA THR A 38 -19.03 11.01 9.50
C THR A 38 -18.71 12.31 8.75
N GLU A 39 -17.52 12.38 8.17
CA GLU A 39 -17.07 13.52 7.36
C GLU A 39 -17.07 13.14 5.86
N VAL A 40 -17.62 13.99 4.99
CA VAL A 40 -17.74 13.72 3.53
C VAL A 40 -16.64 14.39 2.73
N LEU A 41 -16.26 15.60 3.13
CA LEU A 41 -15.16 16.33 2.50
C LEU A 41 -14.42 17.11 3.57
N ARG A 42 -13.09 16.95 3.60
CA ARG A 42 -12.23 17.66 4.54
C ARG A 42 -10.94 18.13 3.90
N PHE A 43 -10.63 19.38 4.15
CA PHE A 43 -9.32 19.97 3.95
C PHE A 43 -8.67 20.23 5.31
N ASN A 44 -7.55 19.57 5.60
CA ASN A 44 -6.70 19.83 6.75
C ASN A 44 -5.34 20.33 6.27
N VAL A 45 -4.87 21.46 6.80
CA VAL A 45 -3.53 21.95 6.41
C VAL A 45 -2.43 21.16 7.12
N PHE A 46 -2.57 20.82 8.40
CA PHE A 46 -1.45 20.23 9.18
C PHE A 46 -1.72 18.83 9.75
N HIS A 47 -2.85 18.62 10.43
CA HIS A 47 -3.16 17.36 11.08
C HIS A 47 -4.67 17.09 11.06
N GLY A 48 -5.05 15.93 10.55
CA GLY A 48 -6.43 15.50 10.39
C GLY A 48 -6.68 14.14 10.99
N GLU A 49 -7.16 14.10 12.24
CA GLU A 49 -7.66 12.88 12.85
C GLU A 49 -9.19 12.82 12.75
N ILE A 50 -9.72 11.67 12.33
CA ILE A 50 -11.14 11.41 12.07
C ILE A 50 -11.50 10.01 12.57
N GLU A 51 -12.71 9.84 13.10
CA GLU A 51 -13.23 8.52 13.42
C GLU A 51 -13.71 7.80 12.16
N ASN A 52 -14.67 8.40 11.44
CA ASN A 52 -15.23 7.86 10.21
C ASN A 52 -15.15 8.88 9.05
N LEU A 53 -14.53 8.49 7.94
CA LEU A 53 -14.47 9.28 6.71
C LEU A 53 -15.28 8.58 5.61
N TYR A 54 -16.22 9.31 5.01
CA TYR A 54 -17.00 8.87 3.85
C TYR A 54 -16.87 9.89 2.72
N GLY A 55 -15.70 9.95 2.08
CA GLY A 55 -15.46 10.81 0.93
C GLY A 55 -13.99 11.24 0.83
N LEU A 56 -13.72 12.53 0.71
CA LEU A 56 -12.37 13.03 0.38
C LEU A 56 -11.69 13.70 1.59
N ASN A 57 -10.48 13.28 1.93
CA ASN A 57 -9.63 13.93 2.92
C ASN A 57 -8.31 14.37 2.30
N LEU A 58 -8.03 15.67 2.36
CA LEU A 58 -6.84 16.31 1.82
C LEU A 58 -6.05 16.95 2.96
N GLY A 59 -4.79 16.59 3.12
CA GLY A 59 -3.94 17.22 4.13
C GLY A 59 -2.56 16.61 4.31
N ILE A 60 -1.66 17.24 5.07
CA ILE A 60 -0.30 16.74 5.26
C ILE A 60 -0.30 15.39 6.00
N VAL A 61 -1.05 15.31 7.10
CA VAL A 61 -1.20 14.11 7.93
C VAL A 61 -2.69 13.78 8.06
N ASN A 62 -3.08 12.62 7.55
CA ASN A 62 -4.44 12.10 7.56
C ASN A 62 -4.48 10.80 8.36
N ILE A 63 -5.29 10.75 9.41
CA ILE A 63 -5.46 9.61 10.30
C ILE A 63 -6.94 9.31 10.45
N ILE A 64 -7.34 8.08 10.10
CA ILE A 64 -8.70 7.56 10.26
C ILE A 64 -8.65 6.41 11.26
N LYS A 65 -9.51 6.45 12.28
CA LYS A 65 -9.47 5.53 13.43
C LYS A 65 -10.45 4.36 13.38
N ASP A 66 -11.52 4.46 12.59
CA ASP A 66 -12.57 3.44 12.59
C ASP A 66 -13.00 3.01 11.19
N ARG A 67 -13.37 3.95 10.31
CA ARG A 67 -13.84 3.60 8.96
C ARG A 67 -13.46 4.61 7.91
N LEU A 68 -12.75 4.16 6.88
CA LEU A 68 -12.53 4.86 5.62
C LEU A 68 -13.45 4.28 4.55
N ILE A 69 -14.27 5.12 3.93
CA ILE A 69 -14.88 4.89 2.62
C ILE A 69 -14.59 6.11 1.76
N GLY A 70 -13.50 6.08 0.98
CA GLY A 70 -13.18 7.20 0.10
C GLY A 70 -11.70 7.37 -0.22
N VAL A 71 -11.25 8.61 -0.32
CA VAL A 71 -9.94 8.99 -0.84
C VAL A 71 -9.19 9.84 0.18
N GLN A 72 -7.93 9.50 0.46
CA GLN A 72 -7.00 10.28 1.25
C GLN A 72 -5.84 10.74 0.37
N ILE A 73 -5.55 12.03 0.35
CA ILE A 73 -4.37 12.59 -0.32
C ILE A 73 -3.58 13.39 0.70
N GLY A 74 -2.32 13.02 0.89
CA GLY A 74 -1.46 13.63 1.91
C GLY A 74 -0.02 13.16 1.87
N LEU A 75 0.83 13.67 2.76
CA LEU A 75 2.18 13.12 2.90
C LEU A 75 2.14 11.81 3.69
N LEU A 76 1.38 11.81 4.79
CA LEU A 76 1.19 10.69 5.69
C LEU A 76 -0.30 10.33 5.74
N ASN A 77 -0.66 9.14 5.27
CA ASN A 77 -2.02 8.63 5.37
C ASN A 77 -2.04 7.37 6.24
N SER A 78 -3.01 7.28 7.14
CA SER A 78 -3.23 6.12 8.00
C SER A 78 -4.71 5.81 8.11
N ALA A 79 -5.08 4.56 7.92
CA ALA A 79 -6.44 4.07 8.12
C ALA A 79 -6.42 2.82 9.00
N ASP A 80 -6.66 3.01 10.29
CA ASP A 80 -6.75 1.94 11.29
C ASP A 80 -8.22 1.75 11.66
N SER A 81 -8.67 0.52 11.91
CA SER A 81 -10.05 0.24 12.31
C SER A 81 -10.11 -0.45 13.67
N LYS A 82 -10.39 0.33 14.72
CA LYS A 82 -10.61 -0.21 16.07
C LYS A 82 -11.80 -1.16 16.14
N SER A 83 -12.88 -0.86 15.42
CA SER A 83 -14.08 -1.71 15.40
C SER A 83 -14.01 -2.87 14.39
N ARG A 84 -12.83 -3.14 13.80
CA ARG A 84 -12.62 -4.18 12.76
C ARG A 84 -13.58 -4.02 11.57
N LYS A 85 -13.96 -2.78 11.25
CA LYS A 85 -14.80 -2.44 10.09
C LYS A 85 -13.93 -2.45 8.83
N LYS A 86 -14.57 -2.74 7.70
CA LYS A 86 -13.89 -2.72 6.40
C LYS A 86 -13.57 -1.28 6.01
N ASN A 87 -12.30 -1.01 5.77
CA ASN A 87 -11.81 0.21 5.18
C ASN A 87 -11.75 0.03 3.66
N ILE A 88 -12.46 0.87 2.91
CA ILE A 88 -12.43 0.86 1.44
C ILE A 88 -11.90 2.20 0.97
N GLY A 89 -10.78 2.23 0.27
CA GLY A 89 -10.32 3.53 -0.22
C GLY A 89 -9.11 3.57 -1.12
N LEU A 90 -8.75 4.81 -1.46
CA LEU A 90 -7.55 5.17 -2.17
C LEU A 90 -6.70 6.05 -1.25
N GLN A 91 -5.45 5.68 -1.02
CA GLN A 91 -4.47 6.52 -0.33
C GLN A 91 -3.39 6.97 -1.32
N VAL A 92 -3.15 8.27 -1.40
CA VAL A 92 -2.10 8.87 -2.22
C VAL A 92 -1.19 9.68 -1.31
N GLY A 93 0.08 9.30 -1.22
CA GLY A 93 1.02 10.01 -0.35
C GLY A 93 2.44 9.50 -0.35
N ILE A 94 3.28 10.00 0.56
CA ILE A 94 4.64 9.50 0.71
C ILE A 94 4.61 8.20 1.50
N LEU A 95 3.94 8.23 2.66
CA LEU A 95 3.72 7.07 3.54
C LEU A 95 2.22 6.78 3.62
N ASN A 96 1.82 5.55 3.29
CA ASN A 96 0.45 5.08 3.41
C ASN A 96 0.40 3.84 4.30
N ASN A 97 -0.35 3.89 5.40
CA ASN A 97 -0.51 2.79 6.34
C ASN A 97 -1.97 2.36 6.46
N SER A 98 -2.22 1.08 6.74
CA SER A 98 -3.55 0.61 7.13
C SER A 98 -3.53 -0.70 7.91
N ASP A 99 -4.62 -0.94 8.62
CA ASP A 99 -4.91 -2.19 9.32
C ASP A 99 -5.21 -3.38 8.39
N SER A 100 -5.52 -4.52 9.01
CA SER A 100 -5.81 -5.80 8.33
C SER A 100 -7.13 -5.81 7.55
N ASN A 101 -8.01 -4.82 7.72
CA ASN A 101 -9.35 -4.79 7.09
C ASN A 101 -9.43 -3.78 5.94
N TYR A 102 -8.29 -3.41 5.36
CA TYR A 102 -8.19 -2.47 4.26
C TYR A 102 -8.34 -3.14 2.89
N TYR A 103 -9.23 -2.58 2.07
CA TYR A 103 -9.53 -2.99 0.72
C TYR A 103 -9.36 -1.79 -0.20
N GLY A 104 -8.30 -1.75 -1.00
CA GLY A 104 -8.09 -0.54 -1.79
C GLY A 104 -6.73 -0.38 -2.44
N LEU A 105 -6.51 0.85 -2.92
CA LEU A 105 -5.33 1.26 -3.65
C LEU A 105 -4.44 2.14 -2.77
N LYS A 106 -3.13 1.90 -2.77
CA LYS A 106 -2.12 2.74 -2.12
C LYS A 106 -1.07 3.17 -3.15
N LEU A 107 -0.98 4.46 -3.37
CA LEU A 107 -0.01 5.09 -4.27
C LEU A 107 0.96 5.90 -3.40
N GLY A 108 2.23 5.51 -3.34
CA GLY A 108 3.19 6.25 -2.55
C GLY A 108 4.61 5.75 -2.59
N LEU A 109 5.55 6.39 -1.89
CA LEU A 109 6.93 5.90 -1.83
C LEU A 109 7.03 4.66 -0.94
N PHE A 110 6.37 4.69 0.21
CA PHE A 110 6.30 3.58 1.15
C PHE A 110 4.85 3.27 1.47
N ASN A 111 4.46 2.03 1.20
CA ASN A 111 3.13 1.53 1.51
C ASN A 111 3.26 0.37 2.50
N GLN A 112 2.49 0.42 3.59
CA GLN A 112 2.43 -0.62 4.61
C GLN A 112 0.98 -1.04 4.84
N SER A 113 0.71 -2.34 4.98
CA SER A 113 -0.62 -2.88 5.27
C SER A 113 -0.52 -4.04 6.25
N GLU A 114 -1.39 -4.11 7.25
CA GLU A 114 -1.44 -5.26 8.17
C GLU A 114 -2.28 -6.45 7.64
N GLY A 115 -2.65 -6.40 6.36
CA GLY A 115 -3.48 -7.40 5.68
C GLY A 115 -4.48 -6.78 4.71
N GLY A 116 -5.55 -7.53 4.45
CA GLY A 116 -6.64 -7.16 3.55
C GLY A 116 -6.36 -7.48 2.08
N PHE A 117 -7.11 -6.84 1.18
CA PHE A 117 -6.84 -6.86 -0.25
C PHE A 117 -6.32 -5.50 -0.71
N THR A 118 -5.02 -5.40 -0.96
CA THR A 118 -4.38 -4.12 -1.31
C THR A 118 -3.68 -4.16 -2.64
N ILE A 119 -3.81 -3.10 -3.41
CA ILE A 119 -2.99 -2.84 -4.59
C ILE A 119 -2.05 -1.70 -4.20
N GLN A 120 -0.77 -1.99 -4.09
CA GLN A 120 0.26 -1.06 -3.64
C GLN A 120 1.22 -0.79 -4.78
N THR A 121 1.50 0.49 -5.04
CA THR A 121 2.56 0.89 -5.97
C THR A 121 3.44 1.96 -5.34
N GLY A 122 4.75 1.74 -5.43
CA GLY A 122 5.72 2.55 -4.70
C GLY A 122 7.15 2.08 -4.78
N ALA A 123 8.05 2.75 -4.07
CA ALA A 123 9.43 2.27 -3.97
C ALA A 123 9.51 1.03 -3.07
N VAL A 124 8.79 1.08 -1.95
CA VAL A 124 8.75 0.03 -0.94
C VAL A 124 7.29 -0.29 -0.62
N ASN A 125 6.91 -1.56 -0.77
CA ASN A 125 5.60 -2.07 -0.37
C ASN A 125 5.80 -3.19 0.65
N GLN A 126 5.10 -3.08 1.78
CA GLN A 126 5.19 -4.02 2.89
C GLN A 126 3.79 -4.46 3.31
N VAL A 127 3.63 -5.77 3.50
CA VAL A 127 2.40 -6.35 4.02
C VAL A 127 2.75 -7.24 5.20
N GLU A 128 2.19 -6.94 6.37
CA GLU A 128 2.39 -7.70 7.59
C GLU A 128 1.07 -8.36 8.00
N ASN A 129 0.85 -9.60 7.55
CA ASN A 129 -0.43 -10.28 7.69
C ASN A 129 -0.70 -10.75 9.13
N GLU A 130 -1.87 -10.41 9.69
CA GLU A 130 -2.33 -10.93 11.00
C GLU A 130 -3.05 -12.29 10.92
N GLY A 131 -3.29 -12.85 9.73
CA GLY A 131 -4.07 -14.08 9.58
C GLY A 131 -4.18 -14.61 8.15
N LYS A 132 -5.08 -15.58 7.95
CA LYS A 132 -5.34 -16.24 6.65
C LYS A 132 -6.31 -15.42 5.79
N GLY A 133 -6.13 -15.44 4.47
CA GLY A 133 -7.05 -14.85 3.50
C GLY A 133 -6.68 -13.46 2.99
N ASN A 134 -5.43 -13.04 3.20
CA ASN A 134 -4.91 -11.78 2.65
C ASN A 134 -4.42 -11.98 1.22
N GLY A 135 -4.44 -10.90 0.43
CA GLY A 135 -3.92 -10.91 -0.92
C GLY A 135 -3.77 -9.53 -1.50
N GLY A 136 -3.26 -9.45 -2.73
CA GLY A 136 -3.09 -8.14 -3.35
C GLY A 136 -2.14 -8.10 -4.51
N ILE A 137 -1.84 -6.89 -4.93
CA ILE A 137 -0.88 -6.59 -5.99
C ILE A 137 0.16 -5.63 -5.42
N GLN A 138 1.44 -5.88 -5.64
CA GLN A 138 2.52 -4.98 -5.24
C GLN A 138 3.42 -4.69 -6.43
N LEU A 139 3.61 -3.41 -6.73
CA LEU A 139 4.49 -2.93 -7.80
C LEU A 139 5.52 -1.99 -7.18
N GLY A 140 6.80 -2.34 -7.21
CA GLY A 140 7.81 -1.47 -6.60
C GLY A 140 9.23 -1.97 -6.69
N PHE A 141 10.19 -1.23 -6.14
CA PHE A 141 11.57 -1.71 -6.09
C PHE A 141 11.72 -2.85 -5.09
N TYR A 142 11.10 -2.70 -3.92
CA TYR A 142 11.12 -3.69 -2.84
C TYR A 142 9.70 -4.02 -2.41
N ASN A 143 9.32 -5.29 -2.50
CA ASN A 143 8.02 -5.80 -2.07
C ASN A 143 8.23 -6.91 -1.03
N GLU A 144 7.53 -6.81 0.10
CA GLU A 144 7.68 -7.73 1.22
C GLU A 144 6.32 -8.15 1.80
N VAL A 145 6.18 -9.44 2.10
CA VAL A 145 5.01 -10.01 2.77
C VAL A 145 5.44 -10.88 3.95
N THR A 146 5.12 -10.45 5.17
CA THR A 146 5.44 -11.12 6.44
C THR A 146 4.16 -11.50 7.21
N LEU A 147 4.29 -12.31 8.27
CA LEU A 147 3.20 -12.60 9.23
C LEU A 147 3.49 -11.82 10.52
N LYS A 148 2.47 -11.21 11.11
CA LYS A 148 2.49 -10.64 12.46
C LYS A 148 2.30 -11.76 13.49
N GLN A 149 3.33 -12.55 13.78
CA GLN A 149 3.33 -13.42 14.96
C GLN A 149 4.66 -13.38 15.72
N SER A 150 4.54 -12.93 16.97
CA SER A 150 5.50 -13.07 18.06
C SER A 150 5.78 -14.55 18.33
N GLY A 151 7.00 -15.01 18.01
CA GLY A 151 7.49 -16.35 18.35
C GLY A 151 7.95 -17.19 17.15
N ASN A 152 9.23 -17.06 16.79
CA ASN A 152 10.07 -17.99 16.01
C ASN A 152 9.57 -18.65 14.71
N GLN A 153 8.44 -18.25 14.13
CA GLN A 153 8.10 -18.58 12.74
C GLN A 153 7.63 -17.35 11.98
N ILE A 154 8.60 -16.69 11.34
CA ILE A 154 8.42 -15.60 10.38
C ILE A 154 7.87 -16.24 9.10
N MET A 155 6.71 -15.81 8.56
CA MET A 155 6.39 -15.73 7.10
C MET A 155 4.90 -15.69 6.75
N GLY A 156 4.48 -14.66 5.99
CA GLY A 156 3.13 -14.35 5.48
C GLY A 156 2.35 -15.50 4.82
N ASP A 157 1.13 -15.80 5.27
CA ASP A 157 0.14 -16.59 4.50
C ASP A 157 -0.74 -15.62 3.69
N GLY A 158 -0.85 -15.82 2.38
CA GLY A 158 -1.60 -14.94 1.46
C GLY A 158 -1.11 -15.00 0.01
N THR A 159 -1.97 -14.59 -0.93
CA THR A 159 -1.72 -14.68 -2.37
C THR A 159 -1.51 -13.31 -2.98
N TYR A 160 -0.31 -13.04 -3.48
CA TYR A 160 0.06 -11.74 -4.04
C TYR A 160 0.57 -11.87 -5.47
N PHE A 161 0.25 -10.88 -6.29
CA PHE A 161 0.99 -10.61 -7.52
C PHE A 161 2.00 -9.52 -7.22
N THR A 162 3.30 -9.83 -7.31
CA THR A 162 4.36 -8.87 -7.03
C THR A 162 5.22 -8.68 -8.27
N ALA A 163 5.52 -7.43 -8.60
CA ALA A 163 6.52 -7.12 -9.62
C ALA A 163 7.49 -6.06 -9.07
N GLY A 164 8.79 -6.33 -9.23
CA GLY A 164 9.80 -5.45 -8.65
C GLY A 164 11.23 -5.89 -8.80
N VAL A 165 12.17 -5.15 -8.22
CA VAL A 165 13.57 -5.57 -8.18
C VAL A 165 13.75 -6.71 -7.18
N TYR A 166 13.18 -6.55 -5.99
CA TYR A 166 13.24 -7.52 -4.90
C TYR A 166 11.82 -7.85 -4.40
N ASN A 167 11.46 -9.13 -4.42
CA ASN A 167 10.17 -9.62 -3.93
C ASN A 167 10.40 -10.72 -2.88
N TYR A 168 9.92 -10.52 -1.65
CA TYR A 168 10.11 -11.46 -0.54
C TYR A 168 8.81 -11.87 0.15
N GLY A 169 8.70 -13.15 0.50
CA GLY A 169 7.58 -13.67 1.29
C GLY A 169 6.26 -13.77 0.52
N GLY A 170 5.22 -14.33 1.15
CA GLY A 170 3.91 -14.57 0.52
C GLY A 170 3.93 -15.59 -0.63
N GLY A 171 2.74 -16.15 -0.93
CA GLY A 171 2.50 -16.98 -2.11
C GLY A 171 2.04 -16.15 -3.31
N GLY A 172 1.71 -16.82 -4.42
CA GLY A 172 1.23 -16.19 -5.65
C GLY A 172 2.32 -15.97 -6.71
N VAL A 173 2.20 -14.92 -7.51
CA VAL A 173 3.09 -14.66 -8.65
C VAL A 173 4.10 -13.58 -8.31
N LYS A 174 5.37 -13.81 -8.59
CA LYS A 174 6.46 -12.84 -8.38
C LYS A 174 7.26 -12.67 -9.65
N ILE A 175 7.46 -11.44 -10.08
CA ILE A 175 8.25 -11.10 -11.27
C ILE A 175 9.30 -10.10 -10.86
N GLY A 176 10.59 -10.42 -11.03
CA GLY A 176 11.62 -9.50 -10.60
C GLY A 176 13.04 -9.95 -10.85
N LEU A 177 14.01 -9.15 -10.42
CA LEU A 177 15.41 -9.57 -10.49
C LEU A 177 15.69 -10.62 -9.41
N PHE A 178 15.18 -10.39 -8.21
CA PHE A 178 15.35 -11.25 -7.05
C PHE A 178 13.99 -11.61 -6.46
N ASN A 179 13.67 -12.90 -6.44
CA ASN A 179 12.45 -13.40 -5.82
C ASN A 179 12.81 -14.40 -4.72
N SER A 180 12.21 -14.23 -3.54
CA SER A 180 12.33 -15.16 -2.42
C SER A 180 10.95 -15.59 -1.94
N SER A 181 10.67 -16.88 -2.07
CA SER A 181 9.38 -17.52 -1.79
C SER A 181 9.58 -18.65 -0.78
N PRO A 182 9.79 -18.29 0.49
CA PRO A 182 10.17 -19.27 1.51
C PRO A 182 9.01 -20.17 1.96
N ARG A 183 7.75 -19.79 1.70
CA ARG A 183 6.53 -20.61 1.88
C ARG A 183 5.44 -20.10 0.93
N GLY A 184 4.42 -20.93 0.72
CA GLY A 184 3.25 -20.62 -0.11
C GLY A 184 3.38 -21.20 -1.51
N ILE A 185 2.25 -21.48 -2.15
CA ILE A 185 2.21 -21.96 -3.53
C ILE A 185 2.34 -20.74 -4.45
N GLY A 186 3.21 -20.83 -5.44
CA GLY A 186 3.47 -19.66 -6.28
C GLY A 186 4.31 -19.91 -7.52
N LEU A 187 4.44 -18.85 -8.32
CA LEU A 187 5.29 -18.77 -9.51
C LEU A 187 6.27 -17.61 -9.29
N SER A 188 7.57 -17.88 -9.36
CA SER A 188 8.60 -16.84 -9.29
C SER A 188 9.37 -16.78 -10.59
N VAL A 189 9.30 -15.66 -11.30
CA VAL A 189 9.98 -15.42 -12.58
C VAL A 189 11.01 -14.32 -12.40
N GLY A 190 12.29 -14.63 -12.63
CA GLY A 190 13.35 -13.65 -12.38
C GLY A 190 14.75 -14.08 -12.71
N ALA A 191 15.72 -13.19 -12.49
CA ALA A 191 17.12 -13.53 -12.68
C ALA A 191 17.58 -14.54 -11.62
N ILE A 192 17.26 -14.26 -10.35
CA ILE A 192 17.56 -15.13 -9.21
C ILE A 192 16.26 -15.40 -8.45
N ASN A 193 15.91 -16.68 -8.32
CA ASN A 193 14.76 -17.11 -7.55
C ASN A 193 15.20 -18.07 -6.44
N THR A 194 14.66 -17.88 -5.24
CA THR A 194 14.78 -18.82 -4.12
C THR A 194 13.38 -19.24 -3.71
N GLY A 195 13.12 -20.54 -3.59
CA GLY A 195 11.80 -21.08 -3.25
C GLY A 195 11.86 -22.32 -2.38
N LYS A 196 10.78 -22.58 -1.65
CA LYS A 196 10.51 -23.88 -1.01
C LYS A 196 9.26 -24.53 -1.62
N ASP A 197 8.81 -25.65 -1.03
CA ASP A 197 7.63 -26.44 -1.41
C ASP A 197 6.49 -25.64 -2.05
N GLY A 198 6.07 -26.05 -3.25
CA GLY A 198 4.95 -25.47 -3.98
C GLY A 198 5.27 -24.23 -4.81
N ASN A 199 6.52 -23.75 -4.83
CA ASN A 199 6.95 -22.66 -5.71
C ASN A 199 7.55 -23.18 -7.01
N PHE A 200 6.96 -22.76 -8.13
CA PHE A 200 7.50 -22.95 -9.46
C PHE A 200 8.45 -21.80 -9.79
N LEU A 201 9.73 -22.10 -10.02
CA LEU A 201 10.74 -21.08 -10.29
C LEU A 201 11.10 -21.07 -11.77
N ILE A 202 11.13 -19.88 -12.38
CA ILE A 202 11.59 -19.62 -13.74
C ILE A 202 12.69 -18.57 -13.70
N GLY A 203 13.91 -18.92 -14.06
CA GLY A 203 14.98 -17.95 -14.02
C GLY A 203 16.31 -18.41 -14.58
N ILE A 204 17.27 -17.50 -14.45
CA ILE A 204 18.69 -17.76 -14.78
C ILE A 204 19.28 -18.64 -13.67
N LEU A 205 19.06 -18.26 -12.41
CA LEU A 205 19.49 -19.00 -11.22
C LEU A 205 18.27 -19.33 -10.35
N ASN A 206 18.04 -20.61 -10.09
CA ASN A 206 16.97 -21.09 -9.23
C ASN A 206 17.56 -21.89 -8.06
N PHE A 207 17.17 -21.52 -6.83
CA PHE A 207 17.54 -22.20 -5.60
C PHE A 207 16.28 -22.76 -4.94
N CYS A 208 16.16 -24.08 -4.86
CA CYS A 208 14.96 -24.74 -4.32
C CYS A 208 15.31 -25.61 -3.10
N GLU A 209 14.53 -25.49 -2.04
CA GLU A 209 14.51 -26.43 -0.92
C GLU A 209 13.36 -27.41 -1.17
N HIS A 210 13.71 -28.66 -1.53
CA HIS A 210 12.83 -29.73 -2.04
C HIS A 210 12.49 -29.64 -3.54
N GLY A 211 12.63 -30.78 -4.24
CA GLY A 211 12.68 -30.92 -5.70
C GLY A 211 11.36 -30.73 -6.44
N PHE A 212 10.67 -29.60 -6.24
CA PHE A 212 9.49 -29.22 -7.01
C PHE A 212 9.90 -28.69 -8.40
N PRO A 213 9.12 -28.95 -9.47
CA PRO A 213 9.53 -28.59 -10.83
C PRO A 213 9.80 -27.10 -10.98
N SER A 214 10.94 -26.79 -11.59
CA SER A 214 11.36 -25.44 -11.97
C SER A 214 11.85 -25.49 -13.42
N VAL A 215 11.48 -24.49 -14.22
CA VAL A 215 11.91 -24.36 -15.61
C VAL A 215 13.06 -23.38 -15.66
N MET A 216 14.16 -23.77 -16.29
CA MET A 216 15.40 -23.03 -16.22
C MET A 216 16.00 -22.80 -17.60
N ILE A 217 16.65 -21.64 -17.75
CA ILE A 217 17.51 -21.33 -18.89
C ILE A 217 19.01 -21.44 -18.51
N GLY A 218 19.41 -21.15 -17.26
CA GLY A 218 20.80 -21.12 -16.76
C GLY A 218 21.24 -22.29 -15.84
N PHE A 219 21.28 -22.09 -14.51
CA PHE A 219 21.76 -23.07 -13.49
C PHE A 219 20.76 -23.32 -12.33
N ASN A 220 20.50 -24.60 -11.99
CA ASN A 220 19.46 -25.01 -11.03
C ASN A 220 20.14 -25.70 -9.86
N TYR A 221 19.94 -25.18 -8.67
CA TYR A 221 20.43 -25.79 -7.46
C TYR A 221 19.27 -26.11 -6.53
N CYS A 222 18.72 -27.30 -6.73
CA CYS A 222 17.75 -27.89 -5.81
C CYS A 222 18.52 -28.77 -4.83
N TRP A 223 18.57 -28.39 -3.56
CA TRP A 223 19.04 -29.27 -2.51
C TRP A 223 17.86 -29.95 -1.81
N ASN A 224 18.11 -31.16 -1.32
CA ASN A 224 17.23 -31.81 -0.37
C ASN A 224 18.01 -31.90 0.94
N LEU A 225 17.65 -31.12 1.96
CA LEU A 225 18.27 -31.19 3.27
C LEU A 225 17.76 -32.44 4.01
N SER A 226 18.08 -33.63 3.49
CA SER A 226 17.72 -34.92 4.08
C SER A 226 18.84 -35.45 5.00
N PHE A 227 19.50 -34.58 5.76
CA PHE A 227 20.52 -34.94 6.73
C PHE A 227 20.18 -34.36 8.12
N MET A 228 19.16 -34.94 8.76
CA MET A 228 18.98 -35.11 10.22
C MET A 228 17.57 -35.66 10.50
N ARG A 229 17.29 -36.87 9.99
CA ARG A 229 16.34 -37.80 10.61
C ARG A 229 16.63 -39.22 10.16
#